data_AF-A0A250JP44-F1
#
_entry.id   AF-A0A250JP44-F1
#
_cell.length_a   1.000
_cell.length_b   1.000
_cell.length_c   1.000
_cell.angle_alpha   90.00
_cell.angle_beta   90.00
_cell.angle_gamma   90.00
#
_symmetry.space_group_name_H-M   'P 1'
#
loop_
_entity.id
_entity.type
_entity.pdbx_description
1 polymer ?
#
loop_
_entity_poly.entity_id
_entity_poly.type
_entity_poly.pdbx_seq_one_letter_code
_entity_poly.pdbx_strand_id
1 'polypeptide(L)'
;MPPATGIVISGLGMVSSLGFDVVTNCAAQRAGLTWRHPLTQAVAYDEAELEAPVSGAPIEGFTNGFIQSGTWVRMAVTALEDLVDYGQLPGREDARFWQTTGVAWVLPPLLFERFFWPEPEVPALLETYCADLLARLTQLPLQMIPGGFIPGGPHGVATAVQRAEALFTRGRMERVLILGTDSWLDRPSINLLVREGRLKTSERPVGLCPSESAACVLVERASLAEQRGARAESRILAAAVQDAPEAPSAEAEEAPVLSRSQWAPTWGRQLASSIQRTLEAAGVREPFRGDILVDLNGEEWRARVWGHAQQLLQEQVDFSGSRLVIPAIAFGDVGAASGVVSLCVATRSYVRGYALASRTLICSVSDDGGTGAVLTEALPRKPSQAP
;
A
#
# COMPACT_ATOMS: atom_id res chain seq x y z
N MET A 1 -28.28 11.43 -10.62
CA MET A 1 -27.92 10.12 -10.01
C MET A 1 -27.62 10.35 -8.55
N PRO A 2 -28.09 9.51 -7.61
CA PRO A 2 -27.56 9.57 -6.25
C PRO A 2 -26.03 9.37 -6.34
N PRO A 3 -25.23 10.05 -5.50
CA PRO A 3 -23.79 9.77 -5.48
C PRO A 3 -23.58 8.27 -5.25
N ALA A 4 -22.63 7.68 -5.98
CA ALA A 4 -22.24 6.29 -5.83
C ALA A 4 -22.13 5.97 -4.32
N THR A 5 -22.70 4.84 -3.93
CA THR A 5 -22.73 4.33 -2.55
C THR A 5 -21.39 4.56 -1.87
N GLY A 6 -21.31 5.56 -0.99
CA GLY A 6 -20.03 6.03 -0.48
C GLY A 6 -19.33 4.96 0.36
N ILE A 7 -18.09 4.64 0.01
CA ILE A 7 -17.22 3.82 0.85
C ILE A 7 -16.53 4.76 1.84
N VAL A 8 -16.65 4.50 3.13
CA VAL A 8 -15.95 5.26 4.17
C VAL A 8 -14.86 4.41 4.80
N ILE A 9 -13.80 5.08 5.25
CA ILE A 9 -12.77 4.49 6.10
C ILE A 9 -13.13 4.83 7.54
N SER A 10 -13.26 3.81 8.39
CA SER A 10 -13.70 3.94 9.79
C SER A 10 -12.78 3.28 10.82
N GLY A 11 -11.68 2.72 10.36
CA GLY A 11 -10.63 2.15 11.19
C GLY A 11 -9.31 2.18 10.44
N LEU A 12 -8.22 2.40 11.15
CA LEU A 12 -6.87 2.51 10.62
C LEU A 12 -5.93 1.78 11.56
N GLY A 13 -5.02 0.97 11.03
CA GLY A 13 -3.94 0.40 11.81
C GLY A 13 -2.66 0.27 11.01
N MET A 14 -1.51 0.43 11.64
CA MET A 14 -0.22 0.41 10.94
C MET A 14 0.94 0.08 11.86
N VAL A 15 1.85 -0.76 11.37
CA VAL A 15 3.17 -1.01 11.96
C VAL A 15 4.26 -0.76 10.91
N SER A 16 5.30 -0.03 11.30
CA SER A 16 6.49 0.20 10.47
C SER A 16 7.71 0.47 11.36
N SER A 17 8.86 0.76 10.74
CA SER A 17 10.08 1.15 11.45
C SER A 17 9.93 2.39 12.33
N LEU A 18 8.91 3.23 12.13
CA LEU A 18 8.68 4.44 12.94
C LEU A 18 7.73 4.23 14.12
N GLY A 19 7.07 3.07 14.23
CA GLY A 19 6.15 2.79 15.34
C GLY A 19 5.21 1.63 15.10
N PHE A 20 4.51 1.24 16.16
CA PHE A 20 3.57 0.11 16.19
C PHE A 20 2.10 0.52 16.08
N ASP A 21 1.84 1.80 15.80
CA ASP A 21 0.49 2.33 15.64
C ASP A 21 0.42 3.42 14.55
N VAL A 22 -0.74 3.60 13.94
CA VAL A 22 -0.98 4.54 12.84
C VAL A 22 -0.81 6.01 13.26
N VAL A 23 -1.06 6.33 14.53
CA VAL A 23 -0.94 7.70 15.03
C VAL A 23 0.52 8.13 15.07
N THR A 24 1.39 7.31 15.65
CA THR A 24 2.83 7.48 15.77
C THR A 24 3.47 7.48 14.39
N ASN A 25 3.18 6.48 13.56
CA ASN A 25 3.74 6.38 12.21
C ASN A 25 3.43 7.62 11.35
N CYS A 26 2.17 8.06 11.30
CA CYS A 26 1.79 9.23 10.51
C CYS A 26 2.30 10.54 11.14
N ALA A 27 2.39 10.63 12.48
CA ALA A 27 2.98 11.80 13.13
C ALA A 27 4.48 11.92 12.86
N ALA A 28 5.21 10.80 12.90
CA ALA A 28 6.64 10.72 12.60
C ALA A 28 6.92 11.10 11.15
N GLN A 29 6.15 10.55 10.19
CA GLN A 29 6.25 10.92 8.77
C GLN A 29 6.02 12.42 8.55
N ARG A 30 4.98 13.00 9.16
CA ARG A 30 4.70 14.43 9.08
C ARG A 30 5.82 15.29 9.68
N ALA A 31 6.45 14.82 10.75
CA ALA A 31 7.57 15.49 11.39
C ALA A 31 8.89 15.34 10.60
N GLY A 32 8.89 14.59 9.48
CA GLY A 32 10.10 14.33 8.69
C GLY A 32 11.07 13.37 9.37
N LEU A 33 10.61 12.56 10.33
CA LEU A 33 11.45 11.56 10.98
C LEU A 33 11.74 10.43 10.00
N THR A 34 13.01 10.00 10.00
CA THR A 34 13.48 8.85 9.23
C THR A 34 14.30 7.99 10.17
N TRP A 35 14.06 6.69 10.16
CA TRP A 35 14.88 5.73 10.88
C TRP A 35 15.52 4.79 9.86
N ARG A 36 16.83 4.87 9.76
CA ARG A 36 17.66 4.09 8.83
C ARG A 36 18.85 3.53 9.58
N HIS A 37 19.13 2.26 9.37
CA HIS A 37 20.25 1.57 9.98
C HIS A 37 20.98 0.72 8.95
N PRO A 38 22.31 0.55 9.07
CA PRO A 38 23.03 -0.48 8.35
C PRO A 38 22.42 -1.86 8.64
N LEU A 39 22.09 -2.59 7.59
CA LEU A 39 21.56 -3.95 7.68
C LEU A 39 22.72 -4.92 7.89
N THR A 40 22.75 -5.61 9.04
CA THR A 40 23.79 -6.59 9.36
C THR A 40 23.81 -7.80 8.43
N GLN A 41 22.70 -8.06 7.75
CA GLN A 41 22.52 -9.20 6.85
C GLN A 41 22.58 -8.82 5.38
N ALA A 42 23.12 -7.65 5.02
CA ALA A 42 23.18 -7.18 3.64
C ALA A 42 24.44 -6.38 3.36
N VAL A 43 25.22 -6.85 2.38
CA VAL A 43 26.33 -6.11 1.79
C VAL A 43 26.07 -6.00 0.29
N ALA A 44 26.27 -4.82 -0.27
CA ALA A 44 26.29 -4.61 -1.70
C ALA A 44 27.75 -4.63 -2.17
N TYR A 45 28.00 -5.10 -3.39
CA TYR A 45 29.34 -5.01 -3.97
C TYR A 45 29.68 -3.53 -4.24
N ASP A 46 30.91 -3.16 -3.88
CA ASP A 46 31.49 -1.82 -4.04
C ASP A 46 32.86 -1.99 -4.73
N GLU A 47 33.13 -1.22 -5.78
CA GLU A 47 34.40 -1.36 -6.52
C GLU A 47 35.62 -0.86 -5.71
N ALA A 48 35.42 0.05 -4.77
CA ALA A 48 36.47 0.62 -3.92
C ALA A 48 36.61 -0.11 -2.57
N GLU A 49 35.51 -0.52 -1.94
CA GLU A 49 35.49 -1.14 -0.60
C GLU A 49 35.24 -2.66 -0.62
N LEU A 50 34.98 -3.27 -1.80
CA LEU A 50 34.59 -4.68 -2.01
C LEU A 50 33.22 -5.05 -1.39
N GLU A 51 32.82 -4.42 -0.27
CA GLU A 51 31.51 -4.55 0.39
C GLU A 51 31.05 -3.20 0.98
N ALA A 52 29.94 -2.65 0.47
CA ALA A 52 29.29 -1.47 1.05
C ALA A 52 28.11 -1.87 1.96
N PRO A 53 27.96 -1.22 3.14
CA PRO A 53 26.80 -1.45 4.00
C PRO A 53 25.51 -0.95 3.35
N VAL A 54 24.50 -1.80 3.30
CA VAL A 54 23.17 -1.42 2.85
C VAL A 54 22.41 -0.81 4.01
N SER A 55 21.89 0.41 3.85
CA SER A 55 20.98 1.00 4.82
C SER A 55 19.54 0.58 4.54
N GLY A 56 18.82 0.14 5.56
CA GLY A 56 17.40 -0.19 5.50
C GLY A 56 16.62 0.41 6.65
N ALA A 57 15.32 0.14 6.70
CA ALA A 57 14.42 0.60 7.77
C ALA A 57 13.68 -0.60 8.41
N PRO A 58 14.38 -1.45 9.19
CA PRO A 58 13.77 -2.60 9.85
C PRO A 58 12.81 -2.17 10.98
N ILE A 59 11.84 -3.03 11.30
CA ILE A 59 11.09 -2.90 12.56
C ILE A 59 11.89 -3.61 13.66
N GLU A 60 12.85 -2.87 14.22
CA GLU A 60 13.87 -3.40 15.12
C GLU A 60 13.25 -4.09 16.37
N GLY A 61 13.75 -5.28 16.69
CA GLY A 61 13.28 -6.10 17.81
C GLY A 61 11.93 -6.79 17.57
N PHE A 62 11.24 -6.51 16.46
CA PHE A 62 9.89 -7.01 16.22
C PHE A 62 9.85 -8.12 15.18
N THR A 63 10.43 -7.93 14.00
CA THR A 63 10.42 -8.92 12.91
C THR A 63 11.60 -9.89 12.98
N ASN A 64 12.56 -9.66 13.89
CA ASN A 64 13.73 -10.52 14.05
C ASN A 64 13.32 -11.97 14.32
N GLY A 65 13.86 -12.89 13.51
CA GLY A 65 13.57 -14.33 13.60
C GLY A 65 12.35 -14.79 12.80
N PHE A 66 11.59 -13.87 12.21
CA PHE A 66 10.53 -14.18 11.25
C PHE A 66 11.03 -13.99 9.82
N ILE A 67 10.55 -14.83 8.90
CA ILE A 67 10.85 -14.72 7.47
C ILE A 67 9.57 -14.84 6.65
N GLN A 68 9.54 -14.19 5.48
CA GLN A 68 8.49 -14.33 4.46
C GLN A 68 7.07 -14.25 5.06
N SER A 69 6.22 -15.26 4.83
CA SER A 69 4.83 -15.29 5.33
C SER A 69 4.71 -15.19 6.85
N GLY A 70 5.70 -15.69 7.60
CA GLY A 70 5.76 -15.50 9.06
C GLY A 70 5.91 -14.03 9.45
N THR A 71 6.73 -13.28 8.73
CA THR A 71 6.89 -11.83 8.91
C THR A 71 5.60 -11.10 8.52
N TRP A 72 4.98 -11.49 7.40
CA TRP A 72 3.73 -10.88 6.92
C TRP A 72 2.60 -11.04 7.93
N VAL A 73 2.37 -12.25 8.43
CA VAL A 73 1.33 -12.54 9.42
C VAL A 73 1.62 -11.78 10.72
N ARG A 74 2.88 -11.76 11.18
CA ARG A 74 3.25 -11.04 12.41
C ARG A 74 2.94 -9.55 12.33
N MET A 75 3.33 -8.89 11.23
CA MET A 75 3.01 -7.48 11.03
C MET A 75 1.50 -7.26 10.83
N ALA A 76 0.82 -8.18 10.12
CA ALA A 76 -0.63 -8.12 9.91
C ALA A 76 -1.43 -8.17 11.22
N VAL A 77 -1.05 -9.05 12.15
CA VAL A 77 -1.69 -9.16 13.47
C VAL A 77 -1.59 -7.82 14.19
N THR A 78 -0.40 -7.23 14.29
CA THR A 78 -0.20 -5.95 14.98
C THR A 78 -0.90 -4.78 14.29
N ALA A 79 -0.90 -4.72 12.96
CA ALA A 79 -1.67 -3.71 12.24
C ALA A 79 -3.18 -3.87 12.46
N LEU A 80 -3.68 -5.09 12.64
CA LEU A 80 -5.09 -5.33 12.93
C LEU A 80 -5.45 -5.00 14.38
N GLU A 81 -4.57 -5.31 15.34
CA GLU A 81 -4.73 -4.91 16.75
C GLU A 81 -4.81 -3.38 16.87
N ASP A 82 -3.88 -2.65 16.23
CA ASP A 82 -3.92 -1.18 16.18
C ASP A 82 -5.21 -0.67 15.50
N LEU A 83 -5.69 -1.34 14.44
CA LEU A 83 -6.96 -0.98 13.80
C LEU A 83 -8.17 -1.15 14.72
N VAL A 84 -8.21 -2.22 15.51
CA VAL A 84 -9.26 -2.46 16.50
C VAL A 84 -9.23 -1.39 17.58
N ASP A 85 -8.05 -1.07 18.11
CA ASP A 85 -7.85 -0.08 19.15
C ASP A 85 -8.17 1.34 18.64
N TYR A 86 -7.62 1.74 17.50
CA TYR A 86 -7.84 3.04 16.86
C TYR A 86 -9.32 3.26 16.51
N GLY A 87 -9.94 2.25 15.89
CA GLY A 87 -11.32 2.29 15.44
C GLY A 87 -12.34 2.11 16.57
N GLN A 88 -11.89 1.77 17.79
CA GLN A 88 -12.73 1.33 18.91
C GLN A 88 -13.74 0.27 18.46
N LEU A 89 -13.24 -0.71 17.70
CA LEU A 89 -14.09 -1.72 17.09
C LEU A 89 -14.56 -2.74 18.13
N PRO A 90 -15.69 -3.44 17.88
CA PRO A 90 -16.13 -4.51 18.76
C PRO A 90 -15.05 -5.58 18.97
N GLY A 91 -14.96 -6.10 20.19
CA GLY A 91 -14.05 -7.19 20.52
C GLY A 91 -14.41 -8.49 19.80
N ARG A 92 -13.60 -9.52 20.01
CA ARG A 92 -13.77 -10.86 19.40
C ARG A 92 -15.10 -11.52 19.74
N GLU A 93 -15.75 -11.10 20.81
CA GLU A 93 -17.06 -11.57 21.25
C GLU A 93 -18.21 -11.16 20.32
N ASP A 94 -18.07 -10.09 19.55
CA ASP A 94 -19.07 -9.69 18.54
C ASP A 94 -18.86 -10.46 17.24
N ALA A 95 -19.22 -11.74 17.27
CA ALA A 95 -19.08 -12.64 16.13
C ALA A 95 -19.82 -12.12 14.89
N ARG A 96 -20.97 -11.44 15.05
CA ARG A 96 -21.73 -10.87 13.93
C ARG A 96 -20.90 -9.80 13.22
N PHE A 97 -20.28 -8.90 13.98
CA PHE A 97 -19.47 -7.82 13.41
C PHE A 97 -18.39 -8.39 12.49
N TRP A 98 -17.65 -9.37 12.98
CA TRP A 98 -16.52 -9.95 12.26
C TRP A 98 -16.94 -10.91 11.14
N GLN A 99 -18.02 -11.68 11.30
CA GLN A 99 -18.54 -12.55 10.23
C GLN A 99 -19.05 -11.77 9.02
N THR A 100 -19.54 -10.54 9.18
CA THR A 100 -19.92 -9.66 8.05
C THR A 100 -18.78 -8.76 7.56
N THR A 101 -17.56 -8.99 8.08
CA THR A 101 -16.33 -8.30 7.69
C THR A 101 -15.45 -9.24 6.88
N GLY A 102 -15.27 -8.92 5.60
CA GLY A 102 -14.33 -9.64 4.74
C GLY A 102 -12.90 -9.12 4.88
N VAL A 103 -11.91 -9.89 4.42
CA VAL A 103 -10.51 -9.47 4.33
C VAL A 103 -10.05 -9.47 2.88
N ALA A 104 -9.45 -8.37 2.45
CA ALA A 104 -8.66 -8.25 1.23
C ALA A 104 -7.21 -7.96 1.63
N TRP A 105 -6.32 -8.91 1.37
CA TRP A 105 -4.92 -8.90 1.77
C TRP A 105 -4.02 -8.67 0.55
N VAL A 106 -3.45 -7.47 0.46
CA VAL A 106 -2.47 -7.02 -0.53
C VAL A 106 -1.07 -7.49 -0.12
N LEU A 107 -0.42 -8.19 -1.03
CA LEU A 107 0.82 -8.92 -0.81
C LEU A 107 1.80 -8.68 -1.97
N PRO A 108 3.10 -8.93 -1.76
CA PRO A 108 4.06 -8.94 -2.85
C PRO A 108 3.67 -9.94 -3.94
N PRO A 109 4.04 -9.69 -5.21
CA PRO A 109 3.99 -10.71 -6.25
C PRO A 109 4.79 -11.94 -5.83
N LEU A 110 4.18 -13.12 -5.93
CA LEU A 110 4.75 -14.38 -5.45
C LEU A 110 5.72 -14.99 -6.47
N LEU A 111 6.85 -14.32 -6.66
CA LEU A 111 7.86 -14.68 -7.65
C LEU A 111 8.84 -15.74 -7.09
N PHE A 112 9.15 -16.76 -7.89
CA PHE A 112 10.17 -17.75 -7.54
C PHE A 112 11.54 -17.09 -7.27
N GLU A 113 11.92 -16.09 -8.06
CA GLU A 113 13.21 -15.39 -7.95
C GLU A 113 13.35 -14.64 -6.62
N ARG A 114 12.22 -14.27 -6.01
CA ARG A 114 12.19 -13.56 -4.73
C ARG A 114 12.08 -14.52 -3.55
N PHE A 115 11.22 -15.53 -3.62
CA PHE A 115 10.87 -16.35 -2.45
C PHE A 115 11.40 -17.79 -2.49
N PHE A 116 11.89 -18.25 -3.64
CA PHE A 116 12.31 -19.64 -3.89
C PHE A 116 11.20 -20.67 -3.60
N TRP A 117 9.95 -20.26 -3.72
CA TRP A 117 8.80 -21.13 -3.53
C TRP A 117 8.40 -21.81 -4.84
N PRO A 118 8.17 -23.13 -4.86
CA PRO A 118 7.81 -23.84 -6.09
C PRO A 118 6.43 -23.40 -6.60
N GLU A 119 6.34 -23.05 -7.88
CA GLU A 119 5.06 -22.89 -8.56
C GLU A 119 4.47 -24.27 -8.91
N PRO A 120 3.13 -24.45 -9.05
CA PRO A 120 2.05 -23.45 -9.04
C PRO A 120 1.12 -23.44 -7.81
N GLU A 121 1.18 -24.39 -6.87
CA GLU A 121 0.17 -24.51 -5.80
C GLU A 121 0.38 -23.56 -4.61
N VAL A 122 1.56 -22.94 -4.50
CA VAL A 122 1.96 -22.10 -3.37
C VAL A 122 0.98 -20.96 -3.05
N PRO A 123 0.45 -20.20 -4.02
CA PRO A 123 -0.50 -19.11 -3.73
C PRO A 123 -1.74 -19.58 -2.96
N ALA A 124 -2.35 -20.70 -3.38
CA ALA A 124 -3.55 -21.25 -2.73
C ALA A 124 -3.26 -21.80 -1.33
N LEU A 125 -2.09 -22.41 -1.15
CA LEU A 125 -1.63 -22.87 0.17
C LEU A 125 -1.40 -21.69 1.11
N LEU A 126 -0.71 -20.64 0.64
CA LEU A 126 -0.45 -19.45 1.44
C LEU A 126 -1.74 -18.73 1.81
N GLU A 127 -2.70 -18.60 0.88
CA GLU A 127 -4.02 -18.05 1.18
C GLU A 127 -4.67 -18.82 2.33
N THR A 128 -4.70 -20.15 2.23
CA THR A 128 -5.32 -21.01 3.25
C THR A 128 -4.62 -20.89 4.60
N TYR A 129 -3.29 -21.06 4.65
CA TYR A 129 -2.53 -21.09 5.89
C TYR A 129 -2.38 -19.70 6.53
N CYS A 130 -2.15 -18.65 5.75
CA CYS A 130 -1.99 -17.31 6.30
C CYS A 130 -3.32 -16.76 6.79
N ALA A 131 -4.44 -16.99 6.08
CA ALA A 131 -5.75 -16.57 6.54
C ALA A 131 -6.15 -17.28 7.83
N ASP A 132 -5.97 -18.60 7.90
CA ASP A 132 -6.26 -19.39 9.10
C ASP A 132 -5.34 -19.01 10.28
N LEU A 133 -4.05 -18.76 10.03
CA LEU A 133 -3.14 -18.30 11.07
C LEU A 133 -3.49 -16.89 11.57
N LEU A 134 -3.82 -15.95 10.66
CA LEU A 134 -4.26 -14.60 11.02
C LEU A 134 -5.52 -14.66 11.89
N ALA A 135 -6.53 -15.43 11.50
CA ALA A 135 -7.75 -15.61 12.28
C ALA A 135 -7.47 -16.24 13.66
N ARG A 136 -6.61 -17.25 13.74
CA ARG A 136 -6.24 -17.89 15.01
C ARG A 136 -5.47 -16.97 15.97
N LEU A 137 -4.50 -16.20 15.45
CA LEU A 137 -3.68 -15.31 16.27
C LEU A 137 -4.47 -14.10 16.77
N THR A 138 -5.33 -13.54 15.91
CA THR A 138 -6.20 -12.40 16.28
C THR A 138 -7.44 -12.85 17.06
N GLN A 139 -7.78 -14.14 16.99
CA GLN A 139 -9.00 -14.72 17.53
C GLN A 139 -10.29 -14.07 16.99
N LEU A 140 -10.20 -13.49 15.79
CA LEU A 140 -11.32 -12.91 15.08
C LEU A 140 -11.83 -13.90 14.02
N PRO A 141 -13.16 -14.07 13.84
CA PRO A 141 -13.71 -14.95 12.82
C PRO A 141 -13.64 -14.29 11.44
N LEU A 142 -12.41 -14.05 10.97
CA LEU A 142 -12.11 -13.40 9.70
C LEU A 142 -12.30 -14.38 8.54
N GLN A 143 -12.77 -13.86 7.41
CA GLN A 143 -12.86 -14.60 6.16
C GLN A 143 -12.27 -13.78 5.01
N MET A 144 -11.45 -14.41 4.18
CA MET A 144 -11.00 -13.80 2.92
C MET A 144 -12.20 -13.60 2.01
N ILE A 145 -12.31 -12.43 1.39
CA ILE A 145 -13.28 -12.23 0.31
C ILE A 145 -12.89 -13.08 -0.91
N PRO A 146 -13.78 -13.36 -1.88
CA PRO A 146 -13.40 -14.03 -3.12
C PRO A 146 -12.30 -13.25 -3.85
N GLY A 147 -11.16 -13.91 -4.11
CA GLY A 147 -9.96 -13.23 -4.61
C GLY A 147 -9.42 -12.22 -3.59
N GLY A 148 -9.59 -12.45 -2.29
CA GLY A 148 -9.14 -11.56 -1.25
C GLY A 148 -7.64 -11.62 -1.04
N PHE A 149 -6.97 -12.68 -1.45
CA PHE A 149 -5.51 -12.80 -1.42
C PHE A 149 -4.93 -12.20 -2.71
N ILE A 150 -4.29 -11.04 -2.61
CA ILE A 150 -3.94 -10.18 -3.75
C ILE A 150 -2.42 -10.02 -3.83
N PRO A 151 -1.70 -10.92 -4.52
CA PRO A 151 -0.25 -10.79 -4.75
C PRO A 151 0.06 -9.77 -5.87
N GLY A 152 -0.49 -8.56 -5.77
CA GLY A 152 -0.42 -7.51 -6.80
C GLY A 152 0.65 -6.45 -6.55
N GLY A 153 1.41 -6.53 -5.45
CA GLY A 153 2.33 -5.45 -5.09
C GLY A 153 1.61 -4.12 -4.78
N PRO A 154 2.29 -2.97 -4.94
CA PRO A 154 1.74 -1.65 -4.63
C PRO A 154 0.35 -1.34 -5.18
N HIS A 155 0.06 -1.69 -6.45
CA HIS A 155 -1.24 -1.38 -7.06
C HIS A 155 -2.40 -2.21 -6.50
N GLY A 156 -2.12 -3.30 -5.77
CA GLY A 156 -3.13 -4.22 -5.24
C GLY A 156 -4.11 -3.55 -4.28
N VAL A 157 -3.78 -2.39 -3.69
CA VAL A 157 -4.74 -1.58 -2.91
C VAL A 157 -5.94 -1.14 -3.75
N ALA A 158 -5.74 -0.75 -5.01
CA ALA A 158 -6.82 -0.34 -5.89
C ALA A 158 -7.72 -1.53 -6.25
N THR A 159 -7.11 -2.70 -6.47
CA THR A 159 -7.82 -3.98 -6.65
C THR A 159 -8.66 -4.33 -5.42
N ALA A 160 -8.11 -4.17 -4.21
CA ALA A 160 -8.82 -4.43 -2.96
C ALA A 160 -10.05 -3.51 -2.80
N VAL A 161 -9.90 -2.22 -3.11
CA VAL A 161 -11.00 -1.23 -3.09
C VAL A 161 -12.11 -1.61 -4.08
N GLN A 162 -11.76 -1.93 -5.34
CA GLN A 162 -12.77 -2.32 -6.34
C GLN A 162 -13.49 -3.61 -5.96
N ARG A 163 -12.78 -4.60 -5.40
CA ARG A 163 -13.38 -5.84 -4.90
C ARG A 163 -14.33 -5.57 -3.72
N ALA A 164 -13.96 -4.70 -2.79
CA ALA A 164 -14.81 -4.27 -1.70
C ALA A 164 -16.07 -3.55 -2.21
N GLU A 165 -15.94 -2.62 -3.15
CA GLU A 165 -17.05 -1.91 -3.77
C GLU A 165 -18.05 -2.86 -4.45
N ALA A 166 -17.55 -3.85 -5.19
CA ALA A 166 -18.38 -4.86 -5.83
C ALA A 166 -19.17 -5.69 -4.81
N LEU A 167 -18.56 -6.05 -3.67
CA LEU A 167 -19.23 -6.79 -2.59
C LEU A 167 -20.26 -5.94 -1.86
N PHE A 168 -19.98 -4.66 -1.64
CA PHE A 168 -20.94 -3.72 -1.06
C PHE A 168 -22.13 -3.50 -1.99
N THR A 169 -21.90 -3.33 -3.29
CA THR A 169 -22.98 -3.15 -4.28
C THR A 169 -23.90 -4.38 -4.32
N ARG A 170 -23.34 -5.58 -4.18
CA ARG A 170 -24.08 -6.86 -4.17
C ARG A 170 -24.67 -7.23 -2.80
N GLY A 171 -24.45 -6.42 -1.77
CA GLY A 171 -24.91 -6.70 -0.40
C GLY A 171 -24.29 -7.97 0.22
N ARG A 172 -23.11 -8.39 -0.24
CA ARG A 172 -22.45 -9.63 0.21
C ARG A 172 -21.61 -9.46 1.47
N MET A 173 -21.06 -8.25 1.66
CA MET A 173 -20.32 -7.86 2.85
C MET A 173 -20.84 -6.51 3.35
N GLU A 174 -20.72 -6.28 4.65
CA GLU A 174 -21.00 -4.98 5.26
C GLU A 174 -19.72 -4.13 5.35
N ARG A 175 -18.60 -4.82 5.58
CA ARG A 175 -17.26 -4.25 5.78
C ARG A 175 -16.20 -5.09 5.07
N VAL A 176 -15.09 -4.46 4.72
CA VAL A 176 -13.88 -5.15 4.26
C VAL A 176 -12.67 -4.54 4.97
N LEU A 177 -11.82 -5.36 5.55
CA LEU A 177 -10.47 -5.00 5.94
C LEU A 177 -9.59 -5.05 4.70
N ILE A 178 -8.99 -3.92 4.34
CA ILE A 178 -7.92 -3.87 3.34
C ILE A 178 -6.61 -3.88 4.11
N LEU A 179 -5.94 -5.03 4.10
CA LEU A 179 -4.67 -5.27 4.77
C LEU A 179 -3.56 -5.32 3.72
N GLY A 180 -2.46 -4.60 3.92
CA GLY A 180 -1.28 -4.65 3.06
C GLY A 180 -0.06 -5.02 3.87
N THR A 181 0.74 -5.97 3.39
CA THR A 181 1.98 -6.40 4.07
C THR A 181 3.08 -6.70 3.08
N ASP A 182 4.30 -6.26 3.36
CA ASP A 182 5.50 -6.67 2.63
C ASP A 182 6.75 -6.48 3.49
N SER A 183 7.81 -7.23 3.19
CA SER A 183 9.14 -7.03 3.74
C SER A 183 10.18 -7.29 2.67
N TRP A 184 11.05 -6.31 2.42
CA TRP A 184 12.25 -6.48 1.60
C TRP A 184 13.43 -7.02 2.41
N LEU A 185 13.26 -7.23 3.72
CA LEU A 185 14.36 -7.42 4.67
C LEU A 185 14.67 -8.89 4.98
N ASP A 186 13.95 -9.83 4.36
CA ASP A 186 14.38 -11.23 4.33
C ASP A 186 15.56 -11.44 3.36
N ARG A 187 16.42 -12.40 3.69
CA ARG A 187 17.66 -12.64 2.93
C ARG A 187 17.43 -12.90 1.44
N PRO A 188 16.46 -13.74 1.00
CA PRO A 188 16.09 -13.86 -0.41
C PRO A 188 15.75 -12.52 -1.08
N SER A 189 14.85 -11.73 -0.48
CA SER A 189 14.45 -10.41 -0.99
C SER A 189 15.63 -9.43 -1.11
N ILE A 190 16.46 -9.31 -0.07
CA ILE A 190 17.65 -8.45 -0.10
C ILE A 190 18.62 -8.90 -1.20
N ASN A 191 18.91 -10.20 -1.29
CA ASN A 191 19.86 -10.72 -2.28
C ASN A 191 19.38 -10.46 -3.71
N LEU A 192 18.06 -10.57 -3.96
CA LEU A 192 17.46 -10.18 -5.23
C LEU A 192 17.74 -8.70 -5.54
N LEU A 193 17.50 -7.81 -4.56
CA LEU A 193 17.76 -6.37 -4.73
C LEU A 193 19.25 -6.05 -4.91
N VAL A 194 20.17 -6.76 -4.24
CA VAL A 194 21.62 -6.62 -4.44
C VAL A 194 22.02 -7.08 -5.83
N ARG A 195 21.58 -8.27 -6.25
CA ARG A 195 21.88 -8.84 -7.58
C ARG A 195 21.38 -7.93 -8.70
N GLU A 196 20.20 -7.35 -8.53
CA GLU A 196 19.66 -6.38 -9.46
C GLU A 196 20.25 -4.97 -9.23
N GLY A 197 21.04 -4.72 -8.20
CA GLY A 197 21.58 -3.39 -7.90
C GLY A 197 20.49 -2.32 -7.64
N ARG A 198 19.36 -2.73 -7.06
CA ARG A 198 18.24 -1.81 -6.80
C ARG A 198 18.41 -0.99 -5.53
N LEU A 199 19.34 -1.39 -4.67
CA LEU A 199 19.55 -0.78 -3.36
C LEU A 199 20.29 0.55 -3.47
N LYS A 200 19.90 1.48 -2.60
CA LYS A 200 20.66 2.70 -2.35
C LYS A 200 21.95 2.36 -1.60
N THR A 201 23.07 2.78 -2.15
CA THR A 201 24.40 2.69 -1.51
C THR A 201 25.12 4.03 -1.61
N SER A 202 26.31 4.13 -1.03
CA SER A 202 27.23 5.26 -1.22
C SER A 202 27.56 5.50 -2.70
N GLU A 203 27.85 4.42 -3.44
CA GLU A 203 28.19 4.47 -4.87
C GLU A 203 26.95 4.57 -5.79
N ARG A 204 25.79 4.09 -5.33
CA ARG A 204 24.51 4.15 -6.05
C ARG A 204 23.48 4.97 -5.26
N PRO A 205 23.50 6.31 -5.38
CA PRO A 205 22.55 7.16 -4.66
C PRO A 205 21.12 7.06 -5.17
N VAL A 206 20.93 6.51 -6.38
CA VAL A 206 19.65 6.31 -7.09
C VAL A 206 19.14 4.87 -6.95
N GLY A 207 18.83 4.48 -5.71
CA GLY A 207 18.27 3.17 -5.39
C GLY A 207 17.22 3.27 -4.29
N LEU A 208 16.47 2.19 -4.10
CA LEU A 208 15.51 2.08 -3.01
C LEU A 208 16.20 1.82 -1.69
N CYS A 209 15.59 2.31 -0.61
CA CYS A 209 15.94 1.92 0.75
C CYS A 209 14.98 0.82 1.22
N PRO A 210 15.42 -0.42 1.40
CA PRO A 210 14.52 -1.53 1.74
C PRO A 210 13.94 -1.35 3.13
N SER A 211 12.69 -1.76 3.29
CA SER A 211 11.93 -1.68 4.53
C SER A 211 10.88 -2.78 4.59
N GLU A 212 10.08 -2.74 5.65
CA GLU A 212 8.95 -3.62 5.89
C GLU A 212 7.84 -2.87 6.64
N SER A 213 6.60 -3.25 6.38
CA SER A 213 5.44 -2.67 7.06
C SER A 213 4.21 -3.54 6.86
N ALA A 214 3.26 -3.39 7.78
CA ALA A 214 1.88 -3.70 7.52
C ALA A 214 1.00 -2.49 7.80
N ALA A 215 -0.06 -2.33 7.01
CA ALA A 215 -1.12 -1.39 7.28
C ALA A 215 -2.47 -2.04 7.01
N CYS A 216 -3.47 -1.66 7.79
CA CYS A 216 -4.83 -2.16 7.67
C CYS A 216 -5.80 -0.97 7.70
N VAL A 217 -6.80 -0.96 6.83
CA VAL A 217 -7.90 -0.01 6.89
C VAL A 217 -9.23 -0.75 6.84
N LEU A 218 -10.18 -0.30 7.67
CA LEU A 218 -11.54 -0.81 7.64
C LEU A 218 -12.34 0.07 6.70
N VAL A 219 -12.77 -0.50 5.57
CA VAL A 219 -13.70 0.15 4.65
C VAL A 219 -15.09 -0.43 4.81
N GLU A 220 -16.10 0.43 4.74
CA GLU A 220 -17.48 0.00 4.86
C GLU A 220 -18.44 0.93 4.12
N ARG A 221 -19.66 0.45 3.87
CA ARG A 221 -20.70 1.28 3.24
C ARG A 221 -21.08 2.41 4.20
N ALA A 222 -21.09 3.65 3.72
CA ALA A 222 -21.41 4.85 4.52
C ALA A 222 -22.71 4.71 5.32
N SER A 223 -23.76 4.15 4.71
CA SER A 223 -25.04 3.96 5.40
C SER A 223 -24.96 2.94 6.54
N LEU A 224 -24.14 1.91 6.43
CA LEU A 224 -23.93 0.92 7.51
C LEU A 224 -23.02 1.46 8.60
N ALA A 225 -21.98 2.23 8.24
CA ALA A 225 -21.17 2.99 9.19
C ALA A 225 -22.06 3.92 10.04
N GLU A 226 -22.93 4.70 9.41
CA GLU A 226 -23.86 5.59 10.10
C GLU A 226 -24.84 4.82 11.00
N GLN A 227 -25.43 3.73 10.51
CA GLN A 227 -26.37 2.90 11.28
C GLN A 227 -25.74 2.32 12.56
N ARG A 228 -24.45 1.94 12.53
CA ARG A 228 -23.74 1.45 13.71
C ARG A 228 -23.12 2.55 14.58
N GLY A 229 -23.30 3.83 14.21
CA GLY A 229 -22.69 4.95 14.91
C GLY A 229 -21.16 5.01 14.77
N ALA A 230 -20.60 4.47 13.68
CA ALA A 230 -19.17 4.45 13.44
C ALA A 230 -18.59 5.86 13.30
N ARG A 231 -17.38 6.05 13.81
CA ARG A 231 -16.56 7.21 13.47
C ARG A 231 -15.93 7.00 12.09
N ALA A 232 -16.57 7.55 11.06
CA ALA A 232 -15.95 7.64 9.74
C ALA A 232 -14.88 8.75 9.73
N GLU A 233 -13.71 8.46 9.18
CA GLU A 233 -12.55 9.35 9.16
C GLU A 233 -12.36 10.02 7.80
N SER A 234 -12.63 9.30 6.72
CA SER A 234 -12.57 9.78 5.34
C SER A 234 -13.46 8.94 4.43
N ARG A 235 -13.59 9.36 3.16
CA ARG A 235 -14.32 8.64 2.11
C ARG A 235 -13.37 8.20 1.00
N ILE A 236 -13.62 7.04 0.40
CA ILE A 236 -13.04 6.65 -0.89
C ILE A 236 -14.07 7.00 -1.97
N LEU A 237 -13.67 7.83 -2.93
CA LEU A 237 -14.54 8.30 -4.01
C LEU A 237 -14.51 7.38 -5.22
N ALA A 238 -13.33 6.87 -5.58
CA ALA A 238 -13.14 5.97 -6.70
C ALA A 238 -11.78 5.26 -6.59
N ALA A 239 -11.66 4.13 -7.29
CA ALA A 239 -10.38 3.48 -7.56
C ALA A 239 -10.38 2.90 -8.98
N ALA A 240 -9.24 2.94 -9.64
CA ALA A 240 -9.01 2.27 -10.91
C ALA A 240 -7.70 1.49 -10.86
N VAL A 241 -7.70 0.34 -11.52
CA VAL A 241 -6.53 -0.53 -11.65
C VAL A 241 -6.37 -0.96 -13.10
N GLN A 242 -5.12 -1.18 -13.50
CA GLN A 242 -4.75 -1.90 -14.71
C GLN A 242 -3.72 -2.95 -14.31
N ASP A 243 -4.05 -4.20 -14.60
CA ASP A 243 -3.13 -5.32 -14.40
C ASP A 243 -1.86 -5.12 -15.22
N ALA A 244 -0.80 -5.80 -14.81
CA ALA A 244 0.46 -5.80 -15.54
C ALA A 244 0.23 -6.23 -17.01
N PRO A 245 0.90 -5.58 -17.98
CA PRO A 245 0.87 -6.06 -19.36
C PRO A 245 1.42 -7.50 -19.40
N GLU A 246 0.89 -8.33 -20.30
CA GLU A 246 1.44 -9.68 -20.51
C GLU A 246 2.95 -9.59 -20.73
N ALA A 247 3.71 -10.33 -19.94
CA ALA A 247 5.16 -10.37 -20.05
C ALA A 247 5.54 -10.81 -21.48
N PRO A 248 6.52 -10.17 -22.14
CA PRO A 248 7.09 -10.72 -23.35
C PRO A 248 7.53 -12.16 -23.09
N SER A 249 7.30 -13.05 -24.05
CA SER A 249 7.76 -14.44 -24.00
C SER A 249 9.24 -14.49 -23.59
N ALA A 250 9.58 -15.44 -22.72
CA ALA A 250 10.86 -15.62 -22.02
C ALA A 250 12.06 -15.97 -22.93
N GLU A 251 12.14 -15.38 -24.11
CA GLU A 251 13.26 -15.49 -25.06
C GLU A 251 14.27 -14.33 -24.90
N ALA A 252 13.97 -13.33 -24.05
CA ALA A 252 14.93 -12.28 -23.69
C ALA A 252 15.67 -12.69 -22.40
N GLU A 253 16.70 -13.52 -22.56
CA GLU A 253 17.74 -13.69 -21.56
C GLU A 253 18.33 -12.30 -21.20
N GLU A 254 18.50 -12.06 -19.90
CA GLU A 254 19.04 -10.83 -19.29
C GLU A 254 18.12 -9.60 -19.25
N ALA A 255 17.40 -9.43 -18.13
CA ALA A 255 16.78 -8.14 -17.80
C ALA A 255 17.39 -7.54 -16.52
N PRO A 256 18.58 -6.89 -16.60
CA PRO A 256 19.05 -6.00 -15.53
C PRO A 256 18.08 -4.81 -15.35
N VAL A 257 18.30 -3.95 -14.34
CA VAL A 257 17.53 -2.70 -14.05
C VAL A 257 17.20 -1.87 -15.30
N LEU A 258 18.08 -1.92 -16.30
CA LEU A 258 17.91 -1.29 -17.61
C LEU A 258 16.62 -1.72 -18.33
N SER A 259 16.09 -2.92 -18.08
CA SER A 259 14.82 -3.41 -18.63
C SER A 259 13.63 -2.58 -18.14
N ARG A 260 13.50 -2.35 -16.83
CA ARG A 260 12.34 -1.61 -16.27
C ARG A 260 12.29 -0.15 -16.78
N SER A 261 13.45 0.49 -16.87
CA SER A 261 13.55 1.85 -17.41
C SER A 261 13.12 1.97 -18.88
N GLN A 262 13.20 0.90 -19.67
CA GLN A 262 12.72 0.88 -21.06
C GLN A 262 11.18 0.84 -21.13
N TRP A 263 10.53 0.20 -20.16
CA TRP A 263 9.07 0.11 -20.07
C TRP A 263 8.40 1.35 -19.46
N ALA A 264 9.19 2.27 -18.90
CA ALA A 264 8.68 3.47 -18.22
C ALA A 264 7.66 4.30 -19.05
N PRO A 265 7.81 4.50 -20.38
CA PRO A 265 6.79 5.17 -21.18
C PRO A 265 5.45 4.43 -21.23
N THR A 266 5.48 3.10 -21.29
CA THR A 266 4.28 2.25 -21.34
C THR A 266 3.57 2.24 -20.00
N TRP A 267 4.31 1.99 -18.92
CA TRP A 267 3.76 2.03 -17.56
C TRP A 267 3.32 3.43 -17.15
N GLY A 268 3.98 4.49 -17.64
CA GLY A 268 3.56 5.88 -17.45
C GLY A 268 2.21 6.19 -18.11
N ARG A 269 1.97 5.67 -19.33
CA ARG A 269 0.65 5.74 -19.98
C ARG A 269 -0.42 4.96 -19.20
N GLN A 270 -0.10 3.77 -18.70
CA GLN A 270 -1.00 2.98 -17.87
C GLN A 270 -1.34 3.73 -16.59
N LEU A 271 -0.35 4.24 -15.85
CA LEU A 271 -0.56 5.01 -14.63
C LEU A 271 -1.42 6.25 -14.89
N ALA A 272 -1.15 7.00 -15.96
CA ALA A 272 -1.98 8.14 -16.37
C ALA A 272 -3.44 7.73 -16.62
N SER A 273 -3.67 6.62 -17.34
CA SER A 273 -5.02 6.12 -17.59
C SER A 273 -5.73 5.65 -16.30
N SER A 274 -5.02 5.03 -15.36
CA SER A 274 -5.57 4.66 -14.05
C SER A 274 -5.99 5.91 -13.25
N ILE A 275 -5.18 6.97 -13.28
CA ILE A 275 -5.51 8.25 -12.64
C ILE A 275 -6.73 8.91 -13.31
N GLN A 276 -6.76 8.99 -14.65
CA GLN A 276 -7.88 9.55 -15.42
C GLN A 276 -9.20 8.84 -15.10
N ARG A 277 -9.22 7.49 -15.18
CA ARG A 277 -10.41 6.70 -14.85
C ARG A 277 -10.88 6.91 -13.41
N THR A 278 -9.95 7.07 -12.47
CA THR A 278 -10.28 7.34 -11.06
C THR A 278 -10.94 8.71 -10.89
N LEU A 279 -10.37 9.75 -11.51
CA LEU A 279 -10.92 11.12 -11.48
C LEU A 279 -12.29 11.20 -12.17
N GLU A 280 -12.44 10.55 -13.32
CA GLU A 280 -13.69 10.45 -14.07
C GLU A 280 -14.78 9.72 -13.28
N ALA A 281 -14.47 8.56 -12.70
CA ALA A 281 -15.41 7.80 -11.87
C ALA A 281 -15.86 8.57 -10.63
N ALA A 282 -14.98 9.39 -10.05
CA ALA A 282 -15.31 10.29 -8.95
C ALA A 282 -16.04 11.58 -9.39
N GLY A 283 -16.24 11.79 -10.70
CA GLY A 283 -16.91 12.98 -11.25
C GLY A 283 -16.11 14.27 -11.10
N VAL A 284 -14.77 14.18 -11.03
CA VAL A 284 -13.88 15.34 -10.98
C VAL A 284 -13.78 15.94 -12.38
N ARG A 285 -14.32 17.14 -12.57
CA ARG A 285 -14.36 17.82 -13.89
C ARG A 285 -13.28 18.89 -14.07
N GLU A 286 -12.88 19.53 -12.97
CA GLU A 286 -11.80 20.51 -12.96
C GLU A 286 -10.47 19.80 -12.73
N PRO A 287 -9.34 20.38 -13.17
CA PRO A 287 -8.03 19.83 -12.87
C PRO A 287 -7.86 19.60 -11.36
N PHE A 288 -7.49 18.37 -10.98
CA PHE A 288 -7.31 17.98 -9.59
C PHE A 288 -6.25 18.85 -8.90
N ARG A 289 -6.58 19.27 -7.66
CA ARG A 289 -5.70 20.00 -6.75
C ARG A 289 -5.78 19.36 -5.37
N GLY A 290 -4.64 18.97 -4.82
CA GLY A 290 -4.58 18.36 -3.50
C GLY A 290 -3.26 17.65 -3.22
N ASP A 291 -3.28 16.74 -2.27
CA ASP A 291 -2.13 15.87 -2.03
C ASP A 291 -2.11 14.73 -3.06
N ILE A 292 -0.93 14.42 -3.59
CA ILE A 292 -0.68 13.28 -4.47
C ILE A 292 0.34 12.39 -3.79
N LEU A 293 -0.09 11.25 -3.27
CA LEU A 293 0.79 10.24 -2.70
C LEU A 293 1.26 9.32 -3.82
N VAL A 294 2.58 9.26 -4.02
CA VAL A 294 3.21 8.44 -5.04
C VAL A 294 4.20 7.48 -4.41
N ASP A 295 4.31 6.28 -4.97
CA ASP A 295 5.22 5.23 -4.55
C ASP A 295 6.64 5.37 -5.12
N LEU A 296 7.10 6.61 -5.25
CA LEU A 296 8.52 6.89 -5.53
C LEU A 296 9.35 6.40 -4.34
N ASN A 297 10.39 5.62 -4.61
CA ASN A 297 11.21 4.97 -3.59
C ASN A 297 12.72 5.28 -3.70
N GLY A 298 13.13 6.03 -4.73
CA GLY A 298 14.52 6.33 -5.05
C GLY A 298 15.04 5.67 -6.32
N GLU A 299 14.32 4.67 -6.86
CA GLU A 299 14.66 4.06 -8.15
C GLU A 299 14.34 4.98 -9.34
N GLU A 300 15.24 5.00 -10.31
CA GLU A 300 15.11 5.83 -11.50
C GLU A 300 13.87 5.48 -12.35
N TRP A 301 13.58 4.19 -12.52
CA TRP A 301 12.49 3.76 -13.40
C TRP A 301 11.13 4.22 -12.89
N ARG A 302 10.90 4.22 -11.57
CA ARG A 302 9.66 4.76 -10.93
C ARG A 302 9.55 6.26 -11.16
N ALA A 303 10.65 6.99 -11.03
CA ALA A 303 10.68 8.43 -11.35
C ALA A 303 10.36 8.71 -12.83
N ARG A 304 10.88 7.88 -13.75
CA ARG A 304 10.56 7.97 -15.19
C ARG A 304 9.07 7.68 -15.46
N VAL A 305 8.51 6.62 -14.87
CA VAL A 305 7.07 6.30 -14.97
C VAL A 305 6.21 7.47 -14.51
N TRP A 306 6.52 8.03 -13.34
CA TRP A 306 5.81 9.18 -12.81
C TRP A 306 5.94 10.40 -13.73
N GLY A 307 7.15 10.73 -14.18
CA GLY A 307 7.38 11.86 -15.11
C GLY A 307 6.61 11.71 -16.43
N HIS A 308 6.55 10.49 -16.99
CA HIS A 308 5.72 10.20 -18.16
C HIS A 308 4.22 10.40 -17.87
N ALA A 309 3.73 9.91 -16.72
CA ALA A 309 2.33 10.08 -16.34
C ALA A 309 1.98 11.56 -16.15
N GLN A 310 2.85 12.35 -15.51
CA GLN A 310 2.63 13.78 -15.31
C GLN A 310 2.43 14.53 -16.63
N GLN A 311 3.19 14.20 -17.66
CA GLN A 311 3.05 14.85 -18.96
C GLN A 311 1.71 14.55 -19.64
N LEU A 312 1.15 13.37 -19.39
CA LEU A 312 -0.14 12.94 -19.94
C LEU A 312 -1.34 13.44 -19.14
N LEU A 313 -1.10 13.98 -17.94
CA LEU A 313 -2.13 14.39 -16.98
C LEU A 313 -2.26 15.91 -16.84
N GLN A 314 -1.57 16.71 -17.68
CA GLN A 314 -1.56 18.18 -17.56
C GLN A 314 -2.95 18.82 -17.60
N GLU A 315 -3.91 18.20 -18.29
CA GLU A 315 -5.30 18.67 -18.35
C GLU A 315 -6.15 18.19 -17.16
N GLN A 316 -5.80 17.07 -16.54
CA GLN A 316 -6.58 16.46 -15.45
C GLN A 316 -6.05 16.79 -14.06
N VAL A 317 -4.79 17.22 -13.94
CA VAL A 317 -4.11 17.49 -12.68
C VAL A 317 -3.34 18.80 -12.77
N ASP A 318 -3.65 19.73 -11.87
CA ASP A 318 -2.83 20.92 -11.66
C ASP A 318 -1.68 20.57 -10.71
N PHE A 319 -0.54 20.17 -11.29
CA PHE A 319 0.66 19.82 -10.53
C PHE A 319 1.26 21.01 -9.78
N SER A 320 1.04 22.24 -10.25
CA SER A 320 1.55 23.45 -9.57
C SER A 320 0.75 23.79 -8.31
N GLY A 321 -0.55 23.48 -8.32
CA GLY A 321 -1.46 23.62 -7.20
C GLY A 321 -1.58 22.36 -6.32
N SER A 322 -0.78 21.33 -6.58
CA SER A 322 -0.80 20.06 -5.84
C SER A 322 0.50 19.84 -5.08
N ARG A 323 0.44 19.07 -3.99
CA ARG A 323 1.62 18.69 -3.19
C ARG A 323 1.91 17.22 -3.37
N LEU A 324 3.12 16.92 -3.83
CA LEU A 324 3.62 15.55 -3.90
C LEU A 324 4.02 15.08 -2.50
N VAL A 325 3.53 13.92 -2.09
CA VAL A 325 3.87 13.27 -0.82
C VAL A 325 4.50 11.92 -1.15
N ILE A 326 5.69 11.66 -0.61
CA ILE A 326 6.48 10.45 -0.89
C ILE A 326 6.68 9.69 0.43
N PRO A 327 5.80 8.73 0.78
CA PRO A 327 5.88 8.00 2.05
C PRO A 327 7.22 7.29 2.26
N ALA A 328 7.87 6.83 1.19
CA ALA A 328 9.15 6.12 1.26
C ALA A 328 10.29 6.97 1.83
N ILE A 329 10.18 8.31 1.84
CA ILE A 329 11.13 9.17 2.54
C ILE A 329 11.15 8.83 4.04
N ALA A 330 9.99 8.66 4.66
CA ALA A 330 9.87 8.32 6.07
C ALA A 330 10.07 6.82 6.31
N PHE A 331 9.30 5.98 5.61
CA PHE A 331 9.18 4.56 5.93
C PHE A 331 10.21 3.67 5.22
N GLY A 332 10.88 4.17 4.17
CA GLY A 332 11.60 3.33 3.22
C GLY A 332 10.62 2.70 2.22
N ASP A 333 11.13 1.86 1.33
CA ASP A 333 10.28 1.08 0.43
C ASP A 333 9.65 -0.07 1.21
N VAL A 334 8.34 0.01 1.40
CA VAL A 334 7.54 -1.01 2.10
C VAL A 334 6.78 -1.93 1.13
N GLY A 335 7.18 -1.94 -0.14
CA GLY A 335 6.68 -2.84 -1.18
C GLY A 335 5.16 -2.79 -1.32
N ALA A 336 4.53 -3.97 -1.31
CA ALA A 336 3.08 -4.12 -1.46
C ALA A 336 2.22 -3.39 -0.40
N ALA A 337 2.78 -3.10 0.78
CA ALA A 337 2.07 -2.36 1.83
C ALA A 337 1.90 -0.87 1.49
N SER A 338 2.68 -0.33 0.55
CA SER A 338 2.78 1.11 0.25
C SER A 338 1.44 1.78 -0.06
N GLY A 339 0.56 1.11 -0.81
CA GLY A 339 -0.77 1.63 -1.13
C GLY A 339 -1.68 1.76 0.10
N VAL A 340 -1.64 0.79 1.01
CA VAL A 340 -2.46 0.80 2.24
C VAL A 340 -1.87 1.75 3.29
N VAL A 341 -0.54 1.84 3.37
CA VAL A 341 0.16 2.88 4.14
C VAL A 341 -0.25 4.27 3.64
N SER A 342 -0.34 4.46 2.32
CA SER A 342 -0.78 5.72 1.73
C SER A 342 -2.23 6.07 2.06
N LEU A 343 -3.13 5.09 2.16
CA LEU A 343 -4.48 5.32 2.67
C LEU A 343 -4.45 5.82 4.13
N CYS A 344 -3.63 5.22 4.98
CA CYS A 344 -3.47 5.67 6.37
C CYS A 344 -2.94 7.11 6.44
N VAL A 345 -1.88 7.43 5.69
CA VAL A 345 -1.28 8.77 5.65
C VAL A 345 -2.28 9.80 5.12
N ALA A 346 -3.03 9.49 4.06
CA ALA A 346 -4.06 10.36 3.51
C ALA A 346 -5.20 10.59 4.51
N THR A 347 -5.74 9.54 5.13
CA THR A 347 -6.81 9.70 6.12
C THR A 347 -6.34 10.51 7.33
N ARG A 348 -5.12 10.26 7.83
CA ARG A 348 -4.56 10.99 8.97
C ARG A 348 -4.28 12.45 8.65
N SER A 349 -3.98 12.81 7.40
CA SER A 349 -3.83 14.21 6.98
C SER A 349 -5.13 14.99 7.09
N TYR A 350 -6.28 14.37 6.80
CA TYR A 350 -7.60 14.96 7.02
C TYR A 350 -7.94 15.08 8.50
N VAL A 351 -7.79 13.99 9.25
CA VAL A 351 -8.12 13.93 10.68
C VAL A 351 -7.33 14.98 11.47
N ARG A 352 -6.06 15.20 11.10
CA ARG A 352 -5.19 16.19 11.75
C ARG A 352 -5.17 17.57 11.08
N GLY A 353 -5.88 17.75 9.96
CA GLY A 353 -6.06 19.04 9.30
C GLY A 353 -4.80 19.62 8.65
N TYR A 354 -3.90 18.77 8.16
CA TYR A 354 -2.70 19.22 7.41
C TYR A 354 -2.72 18.81 5.93
N ALA A 355 -3.80 18.17 5.45
CA ALA A 355 -4.02 17.94 4.04
C ALA A 355 -4.04 19.28 3.27
N LEU A 356 -3.48 19.31 2.06
CA LEU A 356 -3.47 20.52 1.23
C LEU A 356 -4.88 20.93 0.80
N ALA A 357 -5.72 19.94 0.51
CA ALA A 357 -7.09 20.11 0.05
C ALA A 357 -8.00 19.04 0.67
N SER A 358 -9.29 19.06 0.31
CA SER A 358 -10.25 18.04 0.77
C SER A 358 -10.07 16.69 0.09
N ARG A 359 -9.22 16.57 -0.95
CA ARG A 359 -9.02 15.33 -1.70
C ARG A 359 -7.55 14.99 -1.83
N THR A 360 -7.28 13.69 -1.87
CA THR A 360 -5.94 13.12 -1.97
C THR A 360 -5.98 11.97 -2.97
N LEU A 361 -5.09 12.04 -3.95
CA LEU A 361 -4.90 11.02 -4.96
C LEU A 361 -3.73 10.13 -4.53
N ILE A 362 -3.94 8.81 -4.52
CA ILE A 362 -2.90 7.81 -4.26
C ILE A 362 -2.62 7.11 -5.58
N CYS A 363 -1.34 7.05 -5.97
CA CYS A 363 -0.87 6.50 -7.24
C CYS A 363 0.15 5.39 -6.96
N SER A 364 0.04 4.27 -7.66
CA SER A 364 0.92 3.12 -7.45
C SER A 364 1.28 2.43 -8.76
N VAL A 365 2.52 1.96 -8.85
CA VAL A 365 3.06 1.10 -9.90
C VAL A 365 3.81 -0.09 -9.28
N SER A 366 3.49 -1.29 -9.69
CA SER A 366 4.15 -2.52 -9.26
C SER A 366 5.35 -2.85 -10.16
N ASP A 367 6.24 -3.72 -9.67
CA ASP A 367 7.48 -4.08 -10.37
C ASP A 367 7.25 -4.86 -11.69
N ASP A 368 6.05 -5.42 -11.86
CA ASP A 368 5.55 -6.08 -13.08
C ASP A 368 4.89 -5.10 -14.07
N GLY A 369 4.71 -3.83 -13.68
CA GLY A 369 4.06 -2.80 -14.48
C GLY A 369 2.57 -2.62 -14.20
N GLY A 370 1.95 -3.40 -13.29
CA GLY A 370 0.57 -3.15 -12.89
C GLY A 370 0.43 -1.79 -12.22
N THR A 371 -0.64 -1.04 -12.54
CA THR A 371 -0.83 0.34 -12.04
C THR A 371 -2.18 0.51 -11.36
N GLY A 372 -2.23 1.37 -10.35
CA GLY A 372 -3.45 1.64 -9.60
C GLY A 372 -3.54 3.09 -9.15
N ALA A 373 -4.76 3.57 -9.01
CA ALA A 373 -5.04 4.85 -8.38
C ALA A 373 -6.27 4.76 -7.47
N VAL A 374 -6.23 5.49 -6.36
CA VAL A 374 -7.35 5.62 -5.40
C VAL A 374 -7.53 7.08 -5.05
N LEU A 375 -8.76 7.60 -5.16
CA LEU A 375 -9.10 8.96 -4.76
C LEU A 375 -9.86 8.93 -3.44
N THR A 376 -9.37 9.68 -2.46
CA THR A 376 -10.02 9.84 -1.15
C THR A 376 -10.47 11.28 -0.92
N GLU A 377 -11.42 11.47 -0.01
CA GLU A 377 -11.95 12.78 0.37
C GLU A 377 -12.13 12.89 1.89
N ALA A 378 -11.82 14.07 2.44
CA ALA A 378 -12.10 14.46 3.80
C ALA A 378 -13.62 14.50 4.05
N LEU A 379 -14.07 14.02 5.20
CA LEU A 379 -15.47 14.20 5.58
C LEU A 379 -15.72 15.65 6.04
N PRO A 380 -16.93 16.21 5.81
CA PRO A 380 -17.30 17.51 6.33
C PRO A 380 -17.14 17.53 7.86
N ARG A 381 -16.35 18.46 8.39
CA ARG A 381 -16.24 18.64 9.85
C ARG A 381 -17.59 19.05 10.40
N LYS A 382 -18.16 18.27 11.34
CA LYS A 382 -19.30 18.72 12.12
C LYS A 382 -18.86 19.95 12.95
N PRO A 383 -19.63 21.05 13.00
CA PRO A 383 -19.21 22.32 13.60
C PRO A 383 -18.95 22.31 15.12
N SER A 384 -18.88 21.16 15.80
CA SER A 384 -18.63 21.04 17.24
C SER A 384 -17.28 20.41 17.60
N GLN A 385 -16.37 20.23 16.65
CA GLN A 385 -15.01 19.72 16.89
C GLN A 385 -13.95 20.57 16.16
N ALA A 386 -14.03 21.88 16.31
CA ALA A 386 -12.84 22.72 16.17
C ALA A 386 -11.99 22.59 17.45
N PRO A 387 -10.66 22.61 17.35
CA PRO A 387 -9.75 22.39 18.48
C PRO A 387 -9.94 23.40 19.62
#